data_AF-A0A8H5NNY7-F1
#
_entry.id   AF-A0A8H5NNY7-F1
#
_cell.length_a   1.000
_cell.length_b   1.000
_cell.length_c   1.000
_cell.angle_alpha   90.00
_cell.angle_beta   90.00
_cell.angle_gamma   90.00
#
_symmetry.space_group_name_H-M   'P 1'
#
loop_
_entity.id
_entity.type
_entity.pdbx_description
1 polymer ?
#
loop_
_entity_poly.entity_id
_entity_poly.type
_entity_poly.pdbx_seq_one_letter_code
_entity_poly.pdbx_strand_id
1 'polypeptide(L)'
;MVSLYKSHRCQESRVDALTRYGEALTATRSAILDPKEKIMMKMQVVSIMFVCHYWVDRKSIEQHREVISVLFREAVMKKQLDDLGDYMVMASFLNPQFELGPWFWEACHKIGTPRPVKYHQGSFLSLESGTMGELSILMRSPKKNLRQLRSIYDVMQFEMPKVRQLLALATISTAAPNAPAMTIRVCSSYRVAYGILLAMTAVIGHTLRIWDTDLTLVGNSHDCVDECIALVEQCESARPYGANFVPDFLTMVWGATADGYRNDEMAEYLVDYEKDSIGADFMGQAMSIRERLFAMEARETAEEAEVILDPVLEALVKGPVVSVQEIEPAVNIINSCARGQKDCLGEPKGDIMRAFSSMFTAEATSSR
;
A
#
# COMPACT_ATOMS: atom_id res chain seq x y z
N MET A 1 21.62 13.97 10.67
CA MET A 1 21.22 12.56 10.91
C MET A 1 21.81 12.02 12.22
N VAL A 2 23.09 11.64 12.30
CA VAL A 2 23.70 11.02 13.50
C VAL A 2 23.56 11.86 14.78
N SER A 3 23.79 13.19 14.70
CA SER A 3 23.64 14.07 15.87
C SER A 3 22.18 14.17 16.36
N LEU A 4 21.19 14.21 15.45
CA LEU A 4 19.77 14.22 15.82
C LEU A 4 19.39 12.92 16.52
N TYR A 5 19.82 11.78 15.98
CA TYR A 5 19.61 10.48 16.61
C TYR A 5 20.16 10.41 18.03
N LYS A 6 21.42 10.82 18.22
CA LYS A 6 22.06 10.82 19.54
C LYS A 6 21.40 11.78 20.52
N SER A 7 20.92 12.93 20.05
CA SER A 7 20.16 13.85 20.91
C SER A 7 18.82 13.25 21.37
N HIS A 8 18.20 12.40 20.54
CA HIS A 8 16.92 11.79 20.85
C HIS A 8 17.05 10.51 21.71
N ARG A 9 18.05 9.66 21.45
CA ARG A 9 18.23 8.37 22.13
C ARG A 9 19.25 8.38 23.26
N CYS A 10 20.26 9.24 23.17
CA CYS A 10 21.40 9.25 24.08
C CYS A 10 21.45 10.49 24.98
N GLN A 11 20.42 11.35 24.95
CA GLN A 11 20.36 12.62 25.71
C GLN A 11 21.57 13.54 25.47
N GLU A 12 22.25 13.43 24.31
CA GLU A 12 23.28 14.39 23.90
C GLU A 12 22.68 15.79 23.67
N SER A 13 23.53 16.83 23.54
CA SER A 13 23.09 18.23 23.36
C SER A 13 22.10 18.37 22.19
N ARG A 14 20.81 18.49 22.53
CA ARG A 14 19.72 18.77 21.57
C ARG A 14 19.97 20.08 20.83
N VAL A 15 20.62 21.04 21.48
CA VAL A 15 21.01 22.33 20.88
C VAL A 15 21.97 22.10 19.72
N ASP A 16 23.05 21.34 19.93
CA ASP A 16 24.05 21.08 18.90
C ASP A 16 23.45 20.32 17.71
N ALA A 17 22.57 19.35 18.00
CA ALA A 17 21.89 18.58 16.99
C ALA A 17 20.95 19.44 16.12
N LEU A 18 20.19 20.34 16.75
CA LEU A 18 19.33 21.29 16.05
C LEU A 18 20.13 22.35 15.28
N THR A 19 21.26 22.82 15.81
CA THR A 19 22.16 23.74 15.10
C THR A 19 22.69 23.08 13.81
N ARG A 20 23.22 21.86 13.90
CA ARG A 20 23.69 21.11 12.71
C ARG A 20 22.56 20.83 11.72
N TYR A 21 21.35 20.59 12.21
CA TYR A 21 20.18 20.42 11.37
C TYR A 21 19.82 21.73 10.62
N GLY A 22 19.89 22.88 11.29
CA GLY A 22 19.70 24.20 10.65
C GLY A 22 20.78 24.53 9.61
N GLU A 23 22.04 24.20 9.90
CA GLU A 23 23.15 24.29 8.94
C GLU A 23 22.90 23.41 7.71
N ALA A 24 22.48 22.15 7.92
CA ALA A 24 22.16 21.22 6.85
C ALA A 24 20.98 21.72 6.00
N LEU A 25 19.90 22.22 6.63
CA LEU A 25 18.78 22.85 5.92
C LEU A 25 19.23 24.02 5.03
N THR A 26 20.13 24.85 5.55
CA THR A 26 20.67 26.00 4.82
C THR A 26 21.47 25.53 3.60
N ALA A 27 22.34 24.53 3.77
CA ALA A 27 23.09 23.93 2.68
C ALA A 27 22.18 23.26 1.63
N THR A 28 21.15 22.53 2.07
CA THR A 28 20.15 21.93 1.18
C THR A 28 19.42 23.00 0.36
N ARG A 29 19.00 24.10 1.00
CA ARG A 29 18.38 25.23 0.29
C ARG A 29 19.33 25.83 -0.75
N SER A 30 20.59 26.05 -0.39
CA SER A 30 21.60 26.54 -1.33
C SER A 30 21.79 25.59 -2.52
N ALA A 31 21.86 24.28 -2.29
CA ALA A 31 21.99 23.28 -3.35
C ALA A 31 20.77 23.24 -4.28
N ILE A 32 19.55 23.35 -3.74
CA ILE A 32 18.32 23.40 -4.55
C ILE A 32 18.30 24.64 -5.45
N LEU A 33 18.69 25.80 -4.91
CA LEU A 33 18.68 27.07 -5.63
C LEU A 33 19.85 27.22 -6.61
N ASP A 34 20.92 26.44 -6.49
CA ASP A 34 22.04 26.50 -7.42
C ASP A 34 21.63 25.92 -8.80
N PRO A 35 21.65 26.71 -9.89
CA PRO A 35 21.32 26.21 -11.22
C PRO A 35 22.36 25.23 -11.78
N LYS A 36 23.57 25.19 -11.22
CA LYS A 36 24.64 24.28 -11.66
C LYS A 36 24.53 22.89 -11.03
N GLU A 37 23.83 22.78 -9.91
CA GLU A 37 23.67 21.52 -9.20
C GLU A 37 22.78 20.55 -9.98
N LYS A 38 23.18 19.27 -10.05
CA LYS A 38 22.42 18.26 -10.80
C LYS A 38 21.09 17.97 -10.10
N ILE A 39 20.02 17.78 -10.86
CA ILE A 39 18.68 17.51 -10.29
C ILE A 39 18.69 16.26 -9.38
N MET A 40 19.42 15.20 -9.78
CA MET A 40 19.58 14.01 -8.96
C MET A 40 20.24 14.32 -7.60
N MET A 41 21.24 15.19 -7.57
CA MET A 41 21.88 15.60 -6.32
C MET A 41 20.92 16.40 -5.45
N LYS A 42 20.15 17.32 -6.05
CA LYS A 42 19.07 18.07 -5.37
C LYS A 42 18.07 17.12 -4.72
N MET A 43 17.61 16.10 -5.45
CA MET A 43 16.70 15.09 -4.89
C MET A 43 17.34 14.33 -3.74
N GLN A 44 18.59 13.89 -3.88
CA GLN A 44 19.30 13.16 -2.81
C GLN A 44 19.42 13.98 -1.52
N VAL A 45 19.80 15.26 -1.62
CA VAL A 45 19.92 16.11 -0.42
C VAL A 45 18.57 16.38 0.22
N VAL A 46 17.49 16.54 -0.56
CA VAL A 46 16.13 16.68 -0.01
C VAL A 46 15.68 15.37 0.65
N SER A 47 15.96 14.20 0.06
CA SER A 47 15.64 12.90 0.66
C SER A 47 16.36 12.68 2.00
N ILE A 48 17.62 13.12 2.13
CA ILE A 48 18.33 13.07 3.41
C ILE A 48 17.67 13.99 4.44
N MET A 49 17.23 15.17 4.02
CA MET A 49 16.54 16.12 4.89
C MET A 49 15.15 15.62 5.29
N PHE A 50 14.40 15.01 4.38
CA PHE A 50 13.15 14.29 4.65
C PHE A 50 13.35 13.29 5.80
N VAL A 51 14.38 12.44 5.71
CA VAL A 51 14.68 11.47 6.78
C VAL A 51 15.06 12.17 8.09
N CYS A 52 15.85 13.25 8.05
CA CYS A 52 16.22 13.99 9.27
C CYS A 52 15.03 14.72 9.90
N HIS A 53 14.06 15.15 9.09
CA HIS A 53 12.88 15.88 9.54
C HIS A 53 12.00 15.04 10.44
N TYR A 54 11.98 13.71 10.25
CA TYR A 54 11.24 12.77 11.09
C TYR A 54 11.50 12.93 12.60
N TRP A 55 12.68 13.35 13.00
CA TRP A 55 13.04 13.53 14.42
C TRP A 55 12.96 14.97 14.92
N VAL A 56 12.62 15.90 14.03
CA VAL A 56 12.43 17.31 14.38
C VAL A 56 10.94 17.60 14.50
N ASP A 57 10.19 17.30 13.44
CA ASP A 57 8.75 17.47 13.37
C ASP A 57 8.18 16.59 12.23
N ARG A 58 7.43 15.54 12.57
CA ARG A 58 6.81 14.69 11.54
C ARG A 58 5.70 15.43 10.77
N LYS A 59 5.05 16.45 11.34
CA LYS A 59 3.86 17.08 10.73
C LYS A 59 4.16 17.82 9.43
N SER A 60 5.37 18.37 9.30
CA SER A 60 5.81 19.13 8.13
C SER A 60 6.56 18.29 7.10
N ILE A 61 6.59 16.96 7.24
CA ILE A 61 7.39 16.12 6.35
C ILE A 61 6.86 16.08 4.91
N GLU A 62 5.56 16.25 4.72
CA GLU A 62 4.91 16.25 3.41
C GLU A 62 5.44 17.36 2.49
N GLN A 63 5.93 18.47 3.04
CA GLN A 63 6.57 19.54 2.27
C GLN A 63 7.83 19.04 1.54
N HIS A 64 8.59 18.11 2.13
CA HIS A 64 9.75 17.52 1.44
C HIS A 64 9.31 16.58 0.32
N ARG A 65 8.20 15.84 0.48
CA ARG A 65 7.64 15.00 -0.60
C ARG A 65 7.20 15.86 -1.78
N GLU A 66 6.57 17.01 -1.53
CA GLU A 66 6.21 17.97 -2.57
C GLU A 66 7.45 18.46 -3.34
N VAL A 67 8.52 18.87 -2.64
CA VAL A 67 9.77 19.30 -3.29
C VAL A 67 10.39 18.17 -4.12
N ILE A 68 10.43 16.94 -3.60
CA ILE A 68 10.92 15.78 -4.34
C ILE A 68 10.09 15.56 -5.61
N SER A 69 8.76 15.69 -5.53
CA SER A 69 7.88 15.51 -6.68
C SER A 69 8.14 16.54 -7.80
N VAL A 70 8.41 17.79 -7.44
CA VAL A 70 8.75 18.86 -8.37
C VAL A 70 10.10 18.58 -9.03
N LEU A 71 11.12 18.22 -8.23
CA LEU A 71 12.45 17.90 -8.74
C LEU A 71 12.43 16.67 -9.65
N PHE A 72 11.63 15.66 -9.31
CA PHE A 72 11.49 14.47 -10.13
C PHE A 72 10.84 14.79 -11.47
N ARG A 73 9.74 15.56 -11.45
CA ARG A 73 9.10 16.05 -12.68
C ARG A 73 10.11 16.82 -13.54
N GLU A 74 10.93 17.67 -12.94
CA GLU A 74 11.99 18.39 -13.65
C GLU A 74 13.03 17.44 -14.25
N ALA A 75 13.47 16.41 -13.52
CA ALA A 75 14.40 15.40 -14.00
C ALA A 75 13.85 14.65 -15.22
N VAL A 76 12.58 14.27 -15.18
CA VAL A 76 11.89 13.62 -16.31
C VAL A 76 11.85 14.54 -17.53
N MET A 77 11.40 15.79 -17.35
CA MET A 77 11.29 16.75 -18.45
C MET A 77 12.65 17.07 -19.09
N LYS A 78 13.72 17.08 -18.29
CA LYS A 78 15.10 17.30 -18.78
C LYS A 78 15.81 16.01 -19.23
N LYS A 79 15.15 14.85 -19.15
CA LYS A 79 15.74 13.52 -19.47
C LYS A 79 17.01 13.24 -18.65
N GLN A 80 17.00 13.62 -17.37
CA GLN A 80 18.10 13.45 -16.41
C GLN A 80 17.77 12.41 -15.34
N LEU A 81 16.74 11.59 -15.58
CA LEU A 81 16.33 10.54 -14.66
C LEU A 81 16.95 9.22 -15.11
N ASP A 82 17.74 8.61 -14.24
CA ASP A 82 18.38 7.31 -14.49
C ASP A 82 17.56 6.14 -13.92
N ASP A 83 16.64 6.41 -12.98
CA ASP A 83 15.78 5.41 -12.31
C ASP A 83 14.49 6.03 -11.76
N LEU A 84 13.39 5.26 -11.73
CA LEU A 84 12.11 5.62 -11.12
C LEU A 84 12.13 5.24 -9.63
N GLY A 85 12.36 6.22 -8.75
CA GLY A 85 12.34 5.96 -7.30
C GLY A 85 10.94 5.63 -6.76
N ASP A 86 10.84 4.56 -5.95
CA ASP A 86 9.58 4.03 -5.38
C ASP A 86 8.81 5.00 -4.47
N TYR A 87 9.49 6.01 -3.90
CA TYR A 87 8.93 6.92 -2.89
C TYR A 87 7.73 7.76 -3.37
N MET A 88 7.67 8.06 -4.67
CA MET A 88 6.59 8.90 -5.23
C MET A 88 5.31 8.13 -5.48
N VAL A 89 5.42 6.85 -5.85
CA VAL A 89 4.26 6.07 -6.23
C VAL A 89 3.45 5.66 -5.00
N MET A 90 4.14 5.38 -3.89
CA MET A 90 3.50 5.18 -2.58
C MET A 90 2.72 6.41 -2.10
N ALA A 91 3.24 7.62 -2.35
CA ALA A 91 2.53 8.85 -2.00
C ALA A 91 1.24 9.02 -2.83
N SER A 92 1.28 8.70 -4.13
CA SER A 92 0.10 8.71 -5.02
C SER A 92 -0.96 7.70 -4.60
N PHE A 93 -0.55 6.50 -4.21
CA PHE A 93 -1.45 5.46 -3.74
C PHE A 93 -2.16 5.85 -2.42
N LEU A 94 -1.43 6.50 -1.52
CA LEU A 94 -1.93 6.92 -0.20
C LEU A 94 -2.76 8.21 -0.22
N ASN A 95 -2.52 9.08 -1.20
CA ASN A 95 -3.12 10.39 -1.31
C ASN A 95 -3.78 10.56 -2.69
N PRO A 96 -5.12 10.42 -2.79
CA PRO A 96 -5.83 10.58 -4.06
C PRO A 96 -5.74 12.00 -4.64
N GLN A 97 -5.36 13.01 -3.86
CA GLN A 97 -5.12 14.38 -4.37
C GLN A 97 -3.79 14.52 -5.11
N PHE A 98 -2.89 13.55 -4.96
CA PHE A 98 -1.63 13.52 -5.69
C PHE A 98 -1.84 12.79 -7.02
N GLU A 99 -1.87 13.55 -8.13
CA GLU A 99 -2.09 12.98 -9.46
C GLU A 99 -0.78 12.76 -10.24
N LEU A 100 -0.62 11.54 -10.76
CA LEU A 100 0.47 11.21 -11.67
C LEU A 100 0.16 11.78 -13.06
N GLY A 101 0.88 12.83 -13.45
CA GLY A 101 0.70 13.49 -14.76
C GLY A 101 1.29 12.69 -15.93
N PRO A 102 1.07 13.13 -17.19
CA PRO A 102 1.58 12.46 -18.40
C PRO A 102 3.09 12.20 -18.40
N TRP A 103 3.85 13.08 -17.74
CA TRP A 103 5.30 12.95 -17.57
C TRP A 103 5.68 11.65 -16.85
N PHE A 104 4.87 11.17 -15.90
CA PHE A 104 5.15 9.95 -15.16
C PHE A 104 5.10 8.72 -16.07
N TRP A 105 4.07 8.66 -16.92
CA TRP A 105 3.88 7.58 -17.89
C TRP A 105 4.98 7.57 -18.96
N GLU A 106 5.41 8.75 -19.39
CA GLU A 106 6.56 8.88 -20.29
C GLU A 106 7.86 8.39 -19.63
N ALA A 107 8.06 8.67 -18.34
CA ALA A 107 9.20 8.15 -17.58
C ALA A 107 9.13 6.62 -17.44
N CYS A 108 7.97 6.06 -17.10
CA CYS A 108 7.76 4.61 -17.04
C CYS A 108 8.05 3.93 -18.39
N HIS A 109 7.67 4.57 -19.49
CA HIS A 109 7.93 4.02 -20.83
C HIS A 109 9.42 4.05 -21.21
N LYS A 110 10.16 5.09 -20.80
CA LYS A 110 11.56 5.28 -21.18
C LYS A 110 12.56 4.55 -20.27
N ILE A 111 12.28 4.51 -18.97
CA ILE A 111 13.23 4.09 -17.93
C ILE A 111 12.70 2.86 -17.17
N GLY A 112 11.40 2.59 -17.23
CA GLY A 112 10.81 1.41 -16.61
C GLY A 112 11.25 0.10 -17.29
N THR A 113 10.92 -1.02 -16.65
CA THR A 113 11.27 -2.36 -17.13
C THR A 113 10.78 -2.57 -18.57
N PRO A 114 11.68 -2.89 -19.53
CA PRO A 114 11.29 -3.15 -20.91
C PRO A 114 10.27 -4.30 -20.97
N ARG A 115 9.19 -4.12 -21.73
CA ARG A 115 8.21 -5.17 -22.01
C ARG A 115 8.69 -6.05 -23.19
N PRO A 116 8.48 -7.38 -23.17
CA PRO A 116 7.91 -8.17 -22.07
C PRO A 116 8.88 -8.30 -20.90
N VAL A 117 8.35 -8.25 -19.67
CA VAL A 117 9.16 -8.30 -18.45
C VAL A 117 9.94 -9.61 -18.38
N LYS A 118 11.25 -9.49 -18.26
CA LYS A 118 12.15 -10.61 -17.96
C LYS A 118 12.24 -10.74 -16.44
N TYR A 119 11.48 -11.69 -15.86
CA TYR A 119 11.37 -11.93 -14.41
C TYR A 119 12.68 -12.33 -13.71
N HIS A 120 13.64 -11.45 -13.47
CA HIS A 120 14.81 -11.85 -12.69
C HIS A 120 14.45 -12.24 -11.24
N GLN A 121 15.29 -13.04 -10.57
CA GLN A 121 15.09 -13.31 -9.14
C GLN A 121 15.02 -11.97 -8.39
N GLY A 122 13.89 -11.73 -7.70
CA GLY A 122 13.64 -10.48 -6.98
C GLY A 122 12.97 -9.35 -7.78
N SER A 123 12.58 -9.54 -9.05
CA SER A 123 11.63 -8.64 -9.72
C SER A 123 10.19 -9.03 -9.41
N PHE A 124 9.37 -8.06 -9.03
CA PHE A 124 7.94 -8.26 -8.73
C PHE A 124 7.13 -7.27 -9.55
N LEU A 125 6.20 -7.77 -10.37
CA LEU A 125 5.35 -6.94 -11.23
C LEU A 125 4.50 -5.99 -10.39
N SER A 126 3.97 -6.47 -9.26
CA SER A 126 3.15 -5.64 -8.36
C SER A 126 3.90 -4.46 -7.76
N LEU A 127 5.23 -4.54 -7.68
CA LEU A 127 6.11 -3.50 -7.14
C LEU A 127 6.76 -2.65 -8.23
N GLU A 128 6.45 -2.87 -9.52
CA GLU A 128 6.92 -1.95 -10.56
C GLU A 128 6.24 -0.59 -10.40
N SER A 129 7.03 0.49 -10.52
CA SER A 129 6.51 1.87 -10.44
C SER A 129 5.30 2.10 -11.36
N GLY A 130 5.31 1.52 -12.57
CA GLY A 130 4.17 1.62 -13.49
C GLY A 130 2.89 0.96 -12.95
N THR A 131 3.01 -0.23 -12.35
CA THR A 131 1.87 -0.97 -11.78
C THR A 131 1.34 -0.30 -10.52
N MET A 132 2.23 0.14 -9.62
CA MET A 132 1.81 0.91 -8.45
C MET A 132 1.15 2.25 -8.85
N GLY A 133 1.63 2.88 -9.93
CA GLY A 133 1.06 4.11 -10.47
C GLY A 133 -0.33 3.86 -11.07
N GLU A 134 -0.49 2.76 -11.82
CA GLU A 134 -1.77 2.35 -12.39
C GLU A 134 -2.78 2.07 -11.28
N LEU A 135 -2.35 1.36 -10.23
CA LEU A 135 -3.16 1.08 -9.06
C LEU A 135 -3.72 2.37 -8.43
N SER A 136 -2.90 3.42 -8.30
CA SER A 136 -3.36 4.71 -7.77
C SER A 136 -4.46 5.38 -8.63
N ILE A 137 -4.50 5.10 -9.94
CA ILE A 137 -5.58 5.55 -10.83
C ILE A 137 -6.82 4.66 -10.65
N LEU A 138 -6.65 3.34 -10.68
CA LEU A 138 -7.76 2.39 -10.60
C LEU A 138 -8.56 2.56 -9.30
N MET A 139 -7.87 2.82 -8.19
CA MET A 139 -8.45 3.04 -6.86
C MET A 139 -9.32 4.31 -6.75
N ARG A 140 -9.27 5.23 -7.71
CA ARG A 140 -10.16 6.42 -7.74
C ARG A 140 -11.56 6.09 -8.25
N SER A 141 -11.71 4.98 -8.98
CA SER A 141 -12.99 4.51 -9.50
C SER A 141 -13.02 2.98 -9.47
N PRO A 142 -12.94 2.38 -8.27
CA PRO A 142 -12.68 0.95 -8.11
C PRO A 142 -13.75 0.09 -8.77
N LYS A 143 -15.03 0.47 -8.66
CA LYS A 143 -16.16 -0.23 -9.29
C LYS A 143 -16.03 -0.38 -10.80
N LYS A 144 -15.56 0.66 -11.49
CA LYS A 144 -15.34 0.63 -12.95
C LYS A 144 -14.15 -0.24 -13.35
N ASN A 145 -13.25 -0.49 -12.40
CA ASN A 145 -11.94 -1.11 -12.60
C ASN A 145 -11.79 -2.45 -11.88
N LEU A 146 -12.90 -3.08 -11.45
CA LEU A 146 -12.88 -4.28 -10.61
C LEU A 146 -12.05 -5.42 -11.18
N ARG A 147 -12.16 -5.68 -12.49
CA ARG A 147 -11.41 -6.76 -13.14
C ARG A 147 -9.90 -6.50 -13.12
N GLN A 148 -9.50 -5.26 -13.36
CA GLN A 148 -8.10 -4.87 -13.32
C GLN A 148 -7.55 -4.94 -11.89
N LEU A 149 -8.31 -4.43 -10.91
CA LEU A 149 -7.94 -4.53 -9.50
C LEU A 149 -7.80 -6.00 -9.05
N ARG A 150 -8.74 -6.86 -9.45
CA ARG A 150 -8.68 -8.30 -9.17
C ARG A 150 -7.46 -8.94 -9.80
N SER A 151 -7.19 -8.66 -11.07
CA SER A 151 -6.01 -9.16 -11.78
C SER A 151 -4.71 -8.76 -11.08
N ILE A 152 -4.59 -7.51 -10.63
CA ILE A 152 -3.41 -7.04 -9.87
C ILE A 152 -3.33 -7.72 -8.50
N TYR A 153 -4.47 -7.86 -7.81
CA TYR A 153 -4.54 -8.54 -6.51
C TYR A 153 -4.07 -10.00 -6.61
N ASP A 154 -4.54 -10.74 -7.61
CA ASP A 154 -4.13 -12.13 -7.81
C ASP A 154 -2.61 -12.25 -8.11
N VAL A 155 -2.03 -11.28 -8.83
CA VAL A 155 -0.58 -11.17 -9.01
C VAL A 155 0.13 -10.93 -7.67
N MET A 156 -0.39 -10.04 -6.82
CA MET A 156 0.18 -9.79 -5.49
C MET A 156 0.15 -11.05 -4.62
N GLN A 157 -0.97 -11.78 -4.60
CA GLN A 157 -1.09 -13.05 -3.87
C GLN A 157 -0.07 -14.08 -4.36
N PHE A 158 0.17 -14.14 -5.67
CA PHE A 158 1.17 -15.03 -6.26
C PHE A 158 2.63 -14.61 -5.93
N GLU A 159 2.89 -13.32 -5.78
CA GLU A 159 4.23 -12.77 -5.50
C GLU A 159 4.57 -12.77 -4.00
N MET A 160 3.58 -12.63 -3.13
CA MET A 160 3.73 -12.59 -1.66
C MET A 160 4.62 -13.72 -1.09
N PRO A 161 4.37 -15.01 -1.35
CA PRO A 161 5.19 -16.08 -0.79
C PRO A 161 6.64 -16.06 -1.29
N LYS A 162 6.89 -15.50 -2.49
CA LYS A 162 8.24 -15.38 -3.06
C LYS A 162 9.02 -14.27 -2.38
N VAL A 163 8.41 -13.11 -2.15
CA VAL A 163 9.03 -12.01 -1.39
C VAL A 163 9.38 -12.51 0.02
N ARG A 164 8.44 -13.20 0.68
CA ARG A 164 8.65 -13.80 2.00
C ARG A 164 9.83 -14.76 2.03
N GLN A 165 9.95 -15.62 1.02
CA GLN A 165 11.07 -16.55 0.91
C GLN A 165 12.42 -15.83 0.74
N LEU A 166 12.48 -14.82 -0.14
CA LEU A 166 13.70 -14.03 -0.34
C LEU A 166 14.09 -13.26 0.92
N LEU A 167 13.11 -12.71 1.64
CA LEU A 167 13.32 -12.05 2.92
C LEU A 167 13.88 -13.02 3.98
N ALA A 168 13.35 -14.23 4.07
CA ALA A 168 13.86 -15.24 4.99
C ALA A 168 15.33 -15.59 4.70
N LEU A 169 15.67 -15.79 3.42
CA LEU A 169 17.06 -16.06 2.99
C LEU A 169 18.01 -14.88 3.26
N ALA A 170 17.55 -13.65 2.99
CA ALA A 170 18.32 -12.45 3.27
C ALA A 170 18.55 -12.28 4.77
N THR A 171 17.54 -12.56 5.60
CA THR A 171 17.63 -12.48 7.06
C THR A 171 18.67 -13.46 7.60
N ILE A 172 18.65 -14.71 7.15
CA ILE A 172 19.68 -15.71 7.51
C ILE A 172 21.07 -15.22 7.09
N SER A 173 21.19 -14.65 5.90
CA SER A 173 22.47 -14.13 5.39
C SER A 173 23.01 -12.97 6.21
N THR A 174 22.14 -12.12 6.77
CA THR A 174 22.55 -11.03 7.67
C THR A 174 22.98 -11.49 9.06
N ALA A 175 22.59 -12.70 9.48
CA ALA A 175 22.99 -13.27 10.77
C ALA A 175 24.43 -13.82 10.77
N ALA A 176 25.07 -13.92 9.59
CA ALA A 176 26.44 -14.39 9.49
C ALA A 176 27.43 -13.41 10.18
N PRO A 177 28.46 -13.92 10.88
CA PRO A 177 29.52 -13.07 11.42
C PRO A 177 30.17 -12.24 10.30
N ASN A 178 30.25 -10.93 10.48
CA ASN A 178 30.79 -9.97 9.50
C ASN A 178 30.01 -9.92 8.16
N ALA A 179 28.69 -10.10 8.19
CA ALA A 179 27.85 -9.92 7.01
C ALA A 179 28.18 -8.60 6.27
N PRO A 180 28.43 -8.66 4.94
CA PRO A 180 28.73 -7.45 4.17
C PRO A 180 27.63 -6.41 4.27
N ALA A 181 27.99 -5.13 4.26
CA ALA A 181 27.02 -4.03 4.30
C ALA A 181 25.97 -4.13 3.18
N MET A 182 26.35 -4.65 2.01
CA MET A 182 25.43 -4.90 0.91
C MET A 182 24.36 -5.94 1.24
N THR A 183 24.68 -6.99 1.98
CA THR A 183 23.71 -8.01 2.42
C THR A 183 22.66 -7.41 3.36
N ILE A 184 23.09 -6.55 4.29
CA ILE A 184 22.19 -5.81 5.18
C ILE A 184 21.26 -4.91 4.38
N ARG A 185 21.80 -4.18 3.40
CA ARG A 185 20.99 -3.31 2.53
C ARG A 185 19.95 -4.10 1.74
N VAL A 186 20.32 -5.23 1.16
CA VAL A 186 19.39 -6.12 0.42
C VAL A 186 18.28 -6.63 1.33
N CYS A 187 18.61 -7.07 2.55
CA CYS A 187 17.61 -7.49 3.52
C CYS A 187 16.63 -6.37 3.85
N SER A 188 17.12 -5.14 4.09
CA SER A 188 16.25 -3.98 4.32
C SER A 188 15.37 -3.67 3.10
N SER A 189 15.89 -3.77 1.88
CA SER A 189 15.09 -3.59 0.66
C SER A 189 13.96 -4.62 0.55
N TYR A 190 14.20 -5.90 0.87
CA TYR A 190 13.12 -6.90 0.88
C TYR A 190 12.08 -6.64 1.95
N ARG A 191 12.47 -6.14 3.14
CA ARG A 191 11.50 -5.75 4.17
C ARG A 191 10.59 -4.61 3.72
N VAL A 192 11.16 -3.58 3.10
CA VAL A 192 10.38 -2.45 2.54
C VAL A 192 9.45 -2.93 1.44
N ALA A 193 9.96 -3.71 0.47
CA ALA A 193 9.18 -4.28 -0.61
C ALA A 193 8.01 -5.12 -0.11
N TYR A 194 8.24 -5.95 0.92
CA TYR A 194 7.21 -6.77 1.52
C TYR A 194 6.15 -5.95 2.26
N GLY A 195 6.58 -4.93 3.01
CA GLY A 195 5.65 -3.99 3.66
C GLY A 195 4.75 -3.27 2.64
N ILE A 196 5.30 -2.81 1.52
CA ILE A 196 4.53 -2.19 0.42
C ILE A 196 3.51 -3.19 -0.14
N LEU A 197 3.91 -4.43 -0.39
CA LEU A 197 3.04 -5.47 -0.93
C LEU A 197 1.88 -5.82 0.02
N LEU A 198 2.15 -5.91 1.32
CA LEU A 198 1.13 -6.14 2.36
C LEU A 198 0.15 -4.96 2.42
N ALA A 199 0.64 -3.72 2.39
CA ALA A 199 -0.21 -2.53 2.40
C ALA A 199 -1.18 -2.50 1.21
N MET A 200 -0.66 -2.70 -0.01
CA MET A 200 -1.49 -2.73 -1.22
C MET A 200 -2.48 -3.89 -1.18
N THR A 201 -2.05 -5.07 -0.74
CA THR A 201 -2.89 -6.26 -0.61
C THR A 201 -4.07 -6.01 0.33
N ALA A 202 -3.82 -5.44 1.51
CA ALA A 202 -4.88 -5.17 2.48
C ALA A 202 -5.91 -4.17 1.92
N VAL A 203 -5.43 -3.06 1.34
CA VAL A 203 -6.31 -2.01 0.78
C VAL A 203 -7.12 -2.53 -0.41
N ILE A 204 -6.49 -3.20 -1.39
CA ILE A 204 -7.21 -3.74 -2.55
C ILE A 204 -8.16 -4.86 -2.11
N GLY A 205 -7.72 -5.75 -1.22
CA GLY A 205 -8.56 -6.82 -0.69
C GLY A 205 -9.81 -6.28 -0.01
N HIS A 206 -9.67 -5.23 0.81
CA HIS A 206 -10.81 -4.51 1.36
C HIS A 206 -11.73 -3.96 0.27
N THR A 207 -11.18 -3.26 -0.72
CA THR A 207 -11.96 -2.70 -1.83
C THR A 207 -12.71 -3.76 -2.64
N LEU A 208 -12.08 -4.90 -2.93
CA LEU A 208 -12.71 -5.99 -3.69
C LEU A 208 -13.90 -6.60 -2.92
N ARG A 209 -13.78 -6.74 -1.59
CA ARG A 209 -14.86 -7.30 -0.74
C ARG A 209 -16.17 -6.50 -0.76
N ILE A 210 -16.15 -5.24 -1.21
CA ILE A 210 -17.38 -4.44 -1.35
C ILE A 210 -18.32 -5.06 -2.39
N TRP A 211 -17.78 -5.66 -3.46
CA TRP A 211 -18.56 -6.21 -4.58
C TRP A 211 -18.33 -7.69 -4.86
N ASP A 212 -17.22 -8.24 -4.41
CA ASP A 212 -16.83 -9.63 -4.68
C ASP A 212 -17.37 -10.55 -3.57
N THR A 213 -18.03 -11.64 -3.98
CA THR A 213 -18.57 -12.66 -3.07
C THR A 213 -17.54 -13.73 -2.71
N ASP A 214 -16.31 -13.60 -3.22
CA ASP A 214 -15.19 -14.47 -2.90
C ASP A 214 -14.81 -14.40 -1.41
N LEU A 215 -15.24 -15.42 -0.67
CA LEU A 215 -14.97 -15.56 0.76
C LEU A 215 -13.47 -15.73 1.07
N THR A 216 -12.64 -16.11 0.10
CA THR A 216 -11.19 -16.25 0.32
C THR A 216 -10.52 -14.91 0.62
N LEU A 217 -11.13 -13.78 0.21
CA LEU A 217 -10.62 -12.43 0.50
C LEU A 217 -10.57 -12.13 2.01
N VAL A 218 -11.44 -12.74 2.81
CA VAL A 218 -11.39 -12.61 4.28
C VAL A 218 -10.21 -13.38 4.85
N GLY A 219 -10.01 -14.63 4.42
CA GLY A 219 -8.85 -15.43 4.82
C GLY A 219 -7.53 -14.75 4.46
N ASN A 220 -7.41 -14.27 3.22
CA ASN A 220 -6.22 -13.54 2.75
C ASN A 220 -5.98 -12.25 3.56
N SER A 221 -7.06 -11.61 4.04
CA SER A 221 -6.96 -10.43 4.90
C SER A 221 -6.37 -10.79 6.27
N HIS A 222 -6.74 -11.92 6.86
CA HIS A 222 -6.18 -12.40 8.14
C HIS A 222 -4.73 -12.83 7.97
N ASP A 223 -4.43 -13.58 6.91
CA ASP A 223 -3.05 -13.95 6.55
C ASP A 223 -2.17 -12.71 6.37
N CYS A 224 -2.70 -11.66 5.71
CA CYS A 224 -2.00 -10.38 5.55
C CYS A 224 -1.73 -9.69 6.90
N VAL A 225 -2.65 -9.77 7.87
CA VAL A 225 -2.43 -9.22 9.23
C VAL A 225 -1.36 -10.00 9.96
N ASP A 226 -1.39 -11.33 9.89
CA ASP A 226 -0.40 -12.18 10.54
C ASP A 226 1.01 -11.96 9.96
N GLU A 227 1.12 -11.84 8.64
CA GLU A 227 2.37 -11.51 7.96
C GLU A 227 2.86 -10.08 8.28
N CYS A 228 1.93 -9.12 8.42
CA CYS A 228 2.20 -7.74 8.82
C CYS A 228 2.84 -7.69 10.22
N ILE A 229 2.23 -8.36 11.20
CA ILE A 229 2.75 -8.43 12.57
C ILE A 229 4.12 -9.11 12.61
N ALA A 230 4.27 -10.24 11.92
CA ALA A 230 5.56 -10.94 11.84
C ALA A 230 6.66 -10.06 11.23
N LEU A 231 6.34 -9.19 10.26
CA LEU A 231 7.30 -8.25 9.70
C LEU A 231 7.66 -7.12 10.69
N VAL A 232 6.68 -6.61 11.45
CA VAL A 232 6.90 -5.59 12.49
C VAL A 232 7.91 -6.10 13.52
N GLU A 233 7.70 -7.30 14.04
CA GLU A 233 8.59 -7.95 15.03
C GLU A 233 10.01 -8.14 14.49
N GLN A 234 10.14 -8.56 13.23
CA GLN A 234 11.45 -8.71 12.56
C GLN A 234 12.21 -7.39 12.39
N CYS A 235 11.51 -6.25 12.42
CA CYS A 235 12.10 -4.94 12.25
C CYS A 235 12.49 -4.27 13.57
N GLU A 236 12.10 -4.83 14.72
CA GLU A 236 12.23 -4.16 16.01
C GLU A 236 13.69 -3.82 16.36
N SER A 237 14.62 -4.75 16.11
CA SER A 237 16.05 -4.53 16.36
C SER A 237 16.68 -3.45 15.46
N ALA A 238 16.00 -3.06 14.38
CA ALA A 238 16.46 -2.06 13.43
C ALA A 238 15.91 -0.65 13.74
N ARG A 239 15.04 -0.52 14.74
CA ARG A 239 14.45 0.76 15.13
C ARG A 239 15.50 1.75 15.68
N PRO A 240 15.30 3.07 15.47
CA PRO A 240 14.22 3.68 14.70
C PRO A 240 14.51 3.77 13.19
N TYR A 241 15.75 3.53 12.75
CA TYR A 241 16.18 3.84 11.38
C TYR A 241 15.81 2.80 10.34
N GLY A 242 16.21 1.55 10.57
CA GLY A 242 16.00 0.45 9.63
C GLY A 242 14.56 -0.05 9.61
N ALA A 243 13.68 0.56 10.41
CA ALA A 243 12.26 0.22 10.56
C ALA A 243 11.34 1.44 10.40
N ASN A 244 11.86 2.58 9.91
CA ASN A 244 11.06 3.82 9.78
C ASN A 244 9.89 3.72 8.78
N PHE A 245 9.93 2.73 7.88
CA PHE A 245 8.87 2.42 6.92
C PHE A 245 7.74 1.60 7.53
N VAL A 246 7.93 1.02 8.72
CA VAL A 246 6.96 0.12 9.35
C VAL A 246 5.60 0.79 9.58
N PRO A 247 5.54 2.00 10.14
CA PRO A 247 4.27 2.69 10.32
C PRO A 247 3.54 2.96 8.99
N ASP A 248 4.28 3.20 7.91
CA ASP A 248 3.68 3.56 6.61
C ASP A 248 2.86 2.39 6.03
N PHE A 249 3.29 1.12 6.19
CA PHE A 249 2.45 -0.02 5.78
C PHE A 249 1.43 -0.43 6.85
N LEU A 250 1.82 -0.40 8.12
CA LEU A 250 0.97 -0.88 9.22
C LEU A 250 -0.30 -0.02 9.36
N THR A 251 -0.19 1.29 9.16
CA THR A 251 -1.37 2.20 9.13
C THR A 251 -2.35 1.84 8.02
N MET A 252 -1.88 1.40 6.85
CA MET A 252 -2.75 0.95 5.76
C MET A 252 -3.43 -0.39 6.07
N VAL A 253 -2.65 -1.36 6.56
CA VAL A 253 -3.18 -2.69 6.89
C VAL A 253 -4.23 -2.57 7.99
N TRP A 254 -3.93 -1.85 9.06
CA TRP A 254 -4.89 -1.55 10.13
C TRP A 254 -6.13 -0.82 9.60
N GLY A 255 -5.93 0.17 8.72
CA GLY A 255 -7.03 0.93 8.13
C GLY A 255 -7.98 0.07 7.31
N ALA A 256 -7.45 -0.90 6.56
CA ALA A 256 -8.21 -1.77 5.66
C ALA A 256 -8.84 -3.01 6.34
N THR A 257 -8.42 -3.35 7.55
CA THR A 257 -8.91 -4.50 8.33
C THR A 257 -10.01 -4.06 9.30
N ALA A 258 -11.23 -4.02 8.79
CA ALA A 258 -12.40 -3.52 9.51
C ALA A 258 -13.07 -4.55 10.44
N ASP A 259 -12.77 -5.84 10.28
CA ASP A 259 -13.41 -6.95 11.01
C ASP A 259 -12.85 -7.18 12.43
N GLY A 260 -11.85 -6.39 12.82
CA GLY A 260 -11.30 -6.41 14.18
C GLY A 260 -10.21 -7.45 14.42
N TYR A 261 -9.85 -8.27 13.43
CA TYR A 261 -8.85 -9.32 13.60
C TYR A 261 -7.48 -8.74 13.98
N ARG A 262 -7.06 -8.97 15.24
CA ARG A 262 -5.80 -8.48 15.85
C ARG A 262 -5.57 -6.97 15.72
N ASN A 263 -6.64 -6.18 15.58
CA ASN A 263 -6.54 -4.72 15.46
C ASN A 263 -5.94 -4.05 16.70
N ASP A 264 -6.19 -4.60 17.89
CA ASP A 264 -5.64 -4.08 19.15
C ASP A 264 -4.11 -4.20 19.15
N GLU A 265 -3.58 -5.35 18.74
CA GLU A 265 -2.14 -5.60 18.67
C GLU A 265 -1.45 -4.71 17.64
N MET A 266 -2.02 -4.56 16.44
CA MET A 266 -1.51 -3.63 15.44
C MET A 266 -1.56 -2.16 15.94
N ALA A 267 -2.59 -1.77 16.69
CA ALA A 267 -2.69 -0.44 17.28
C ALA A 267 -1.62 -0.22 18.36
N GLU A 268 -1.34 -1.22 19.20
CA GLU A 268 -0.26 -1.18 20.17
C GLU A 268 1.10 -0.94 19.50
N TYR A 269 1.38 -1.64 18.40
CA TYR A 269 2.58 -1.39 17.61
C TYR A 269 2.62 0.03 17.04
N LEU A 270 1.54 0.53 16.43
CA LEU A 270 1.49 1.90 15.90
C LEU A 270 1.82 2.95 16.99
N VAL A 271 1.17 2.85 18.16
CA VAL A 271 1.40 3.73 19.30
C VAL A 271 2.82 3.60 19.84
N ASP A 272 3.40 2.40 19.83
CA ASP A 272 4.78 2.21 20.24
C ASP A 272 5.78 2.85 19.26
N TYR A 273 5.51 2.77 17.96
CA TYR A 273 6.31 3.46 16.93
C TYR A 273 6.18 4.99 16.99
N GLU A 274 5.07 5.55 17.48
CA GLU A 274 4.95 7.01 17.69
C GLU A 274 6.03 7.55 18.64
N LYS A 275 6.49 6.72 19.59
CA LYS A 275 7.58 7.09 20.53
C LYS A 275 8.92 7.33 19.84
N ASP A 276 9.09 6.85 18.61
CA ASP A 276 10.33 7.00 17.84
C ASP A 276 10.42 8.34 17.09
N SER A 277 9.32 9.10 16.99
CA SER A 277 9.22 10.30 16.15
C SER A 277 8.39 11.41 16.81
N ILE A 278 8.97 12.59 16.97
CA ILE A 278 8.27 13.74 17.55
C ILE A 278 7.11 14.17 16.64
N GLY A 279 5.92 14.27 17.22
CA GLY A 279 4.71 14.72 16.52
C GLY A 279 4.08 13.68 15.60
N ALA A 280 4.48 12.40 15.71
CA ALA A 280 3.81 11.31 15.02
C ALA A 280 2.38 11.11 15.56
N ASP A 281 1.47 10.81 14.63
CA ASP A 281 0.08 10.44 14.89
C ASP A 281 -0.26 9.33 13.89
N PHE A 282 0.37 8.18 14.10
CA PHE A 282 0.21 7.02 13.23
C PHE A 282 -1.17 6.41 13.39
N MET A 283 -1.66 6.35 14.62
CA MET A 283 -3.00 5.86 14.88
C MET A 283 -4.07 6.77 14.25
N GLY A 284 -3.93 8.09 14.36
CA GLY A 284 -4.81 9.06 13.68
C GLY A 284 -4.80 8.89 12.16
N GLN A 285 -3.62 8.68 11.56
CA GLN A 285 -3.51 8.38 10.14
C GLN A 285 -4.22 7.08 9.75
N ALA A 286 -4.08 6.02 10.55
CA ALA A 286 -4.74 4.73 10.32
C ALA A 286 -6.28 4.87 10.38
N MET A 287 -6.79 5.64 11.36
CA MET A 287 -8.22 5.97 11.46
C MET A 287 -8.71 6.74 10.23
N SER A 288 -7.95 7.75 9.78
CA SER A 288 -8.31 8.50 8.57
C SER A 288 -8.31 7.62 7.30
N ILE A 289 -7.39 6.66 7.18
CA ILE A 289 -7.42 5.67 6.08
C ILE A 289 -8.72 4.86 6.14
N ARG A 290 -9.07 4.32 7.31
CA ARG A 290 -10.28 3.54 7.52
C ARG A 290 -11.54 4.32 7.17
N GLU A 291 -11.66 5.55 7.67
CA GLU A 291 -12.80 6.43 7.37
C GLU A 291 -12.96 6.67 5.86
N ARG A 292 -11.87 6.87 5.13
CA ARG A 292 -11.91 7.03 3.67
C ARG A 292 -12.36 5.76 2.95
N LEU A 293 -11.93 4.59 3.41
CA LEU A 293 -12.35 3.30 2.84
C LEU A 293 -13.84 3.04 3.11
N PHE A 294 -14.33 3.30 4.31
CA PHE A 294 -15.77 3.21 4.62
C PHE A 294 -16.60 4.23 3.86
N ALA A 295 -16.13 5.48 3.72
CA ALA A 295 -16.83 6.49 2.93
C ALA A 295 -16.92 6.10 1.45
N MET A 296 -15.90 5.43 0.92
CA MET A 296 -15.93 4.84 -0.41
C MET A 296 -16.98 3.72 -0.48
N GLU A 297 -16.97 2.76 0.43
CA GLU A 297 -17.99 1.70 0.48
C GLU A 297 -19.41 2.25 0.56
N ALA A 298 -19.65 3.23 1.44
CA ALA A 298 -20.96 3.87 1.60
C ALA A 298 -21.41 4.61 0.32
N ARG A 299 -20.52 5.34 -0.35
CA ARG A 299 -20.83 6.02 -1.61
C ARG A 299 -21.25 5.01 -2.68
N GLU A 300 -20.48 3.94 -2.84
CA GLU A 300 -20.68 3.00 -3.94
C GLU A 300 -21.90 2.09 -3.71
N THR A 301 -22.21 1.76 -2.46
CA THR A 301 -23.44 1.01 -2.08
C THR A 301 -24.69 1.87 -2.19
N ALA A 302 -24.62 3.17 -1.88
CA ALA A 302 -25.72 4.11 -2.08
C ALA A 302 -26.04 4.29 -3.58
N GLU A 303 -25.01 4.41 -4.43
CA GLU A 303 -25.18 4.43 -5.89
C GLU A 303 -25.85 3.14 -6.41
N GLU A 304 -25.57 1.97 -5.82
CA GLU A 304 -26.26 0.72 -6.18
C GLU A 304 -27.72 0.71 -5.76
N ALA A 305 -28.02 1.18 -4.55
CA ALA A 305 -29.40 1.29 -4.08
C ALA A 305 -30.21 2.23 -4.98
N GLU A 306 -29.65 3.37 -5.38
CA GLU A 306 -30.30 4.34 -6.28
C GLU A 306 -30.54 3.73 -7.68
N VAL A 307 -29.53 3.07 -8.27
CA VAL A 307 -29.63 2.41 -9.58
C VAL A 307 -30.61 1.22 -9.57
N ILE A 308 -30.76 0.51 -8.45
CA ILE A 308 -31.74 -0.58 -8.33
C ILE A 308 -33.15 -0.03 -8.10
N LEU A 309 -33.28 1.02 -7.29
CA LEU A 309 -34.57 1.60 -6.94
C LEU A 309 -35.18 2.39 -8.09
N ASP A 310 -34.42 3.11 -8.91
CA ASP A 310 -34.94 3.91 -10.03
C ASP A 310 -35.76 3.08 -11.06
N PRO A 311 -35.25 1.97 -11.62
CA PRO A 311 -36.02 1.14 -12.54
C PRO A 311 -37.16 0.38 -11.86
N VAL A 312 -37.04 0.07 -10.56
CA VAL A 312 -38.14 -0.54 -9.78
C VAL A 312 -39.25 0.47 -9.51
N LEU A 313 -38.93 1.71 -9.18
CA LEU A 313 -39.89 2.81 -9.04
C LEU A 313 -40.52 3.15 -10.39
N GLU A 314 -39.74 3.23 -11.47
CA GLU A 314 -40.29 3.45 -12.81
C GLU A 314 -41.21 2.30 -13.24
N ALA A 315 -40.88 1.04 -12.94
CA ALA A 315 -41.72 -0.11 -13.23
C ALA A 315 -42.99 -0.13 -12.36
N LEU A 316 -42.93 0.31 -11.10
CA LEU A 316 -44.09 0.45 -10.22
C LEU A 316 -45.01 1.61 -10.63
N VAL A 317 -44.45 2.69 -11.16
CA VAL A 317 -45.21 3.85 -11.65
C VAL A 317 -45.81 3.59 -13.04
N LYS A 318 -45.19 2.73 -13.87
CA LYS A 318 -45.67 2.34 -15.21
C LYS A 318 -46.48 1.03 -15.24
N GLY A 319 -46.60 0.32 -14.12
CA GLY A 319 -47.44 -0.87 -13.99
C GLY A 319 -48.94 -0.52 -14.10
N PRO A 320 -49.79 -1.44 -14.62
CA PRO A 320 -51.21 -1.17 -14.69
C PRO A 320 -51.77 -0.98 -13.27
N VAL A 321 -52.51 0.11 -13.07
CA VAL A 321 -53.27 0.36 -11.84
C VAL A 321 -54.30 -0.76 -11.71
N VAL A 322 -53.96 -1.81 -10.96
CA VAL A 322 -54.94 -2.83 -10.57
C VAL A 322 -55.86 -2.18 -9.55
N SER A 323 -57.11 -1.98 -9.96
CA SER A 323 -58.16 -1.47 -9.09
C SER A 323 -58.29 -2.34 -7.84
N VAL A 324 -58.50 -1.71 -6.69
CA VAL A 324 -58.61 -2.28 -5.33
C VAL A 324 -59.75 -3.32 -5.16
N GLN A 325 -60.41 -3.75 -6.23
CA GLN A 325 -61.50 -4.73 -6.20
C GLN A 325 -61.08 -6.18 -6.47
N GLU A 326 -59.81 -6.48 -6.78
CA GLU A 326 -59.37 -7.86 -7.11
C GLU A 326 -58.47 -8.55 -6.06
N ILE A 327 -58.19 -7.94 -4.90
CA ILE A 327 -57.25 -8.50 -3.89
C ILE A 327 -57.97 -9.28 -2.76
N GLU A 328 -59.30 -9.29 -2.70
CA GLU A 328 -60.03 -10.01 -1.64
C GLU A 328 -59.95 -11.56 -1.65
N PRO A 329 -59.62 -12.28 -2.74
CA PRO A 329 -59.47 -13.74 -2.66
C PRO A 329 -58.09 -14.22 -2.18
N ALA A 330 -57.02 -13.42 -2.32
CA ALA A 330 -55.64 -13.87 -2.13
C ALA A 330 -55.18 -13.83 -0.65
N VAL A 331 -55.76 -12.95 0.17
CA VAL A 331 -55.41 -12.81 1.60
C VAL A 331 -55.89 -14.02 2.44
N ASN A 332 -56.92 -14.74 1.97
CA ASN A 332 -57.42 -15.94 2.66
C ASN A 332 -56.58 -17.20 2.40
N ILE A 333 -55.72 -17.22 1.37
CA ILE A 333 -54.85 -18.36 1.05
C ILE A 333 -53.55 -18.33 1.88
N ILE A 334 -53.05 -17.13 2.21
CA ILE A 334 -51.81 -16.97 2.98
C ILE A 334 -51.97 -17.45 4.44
N ASN A 335 -53.18 -17.33 5.01
CA ASN A 335 -53.45 -17.80 6.37
C ASN A 335 -53.55 -19.34 6.51
N SER A 336 -53.61 -20.10 5.41
CA SER A 336 -53.65 -21.57 5.46
C SER A 336 -52.28 -22.24 5.25
N CYS A 337 -51.30 -21.54 4.68
CA CYS A 337 -49.94 -22.08 4.46
C CYS A 337 -48.97 -21.91 5.64
N ALA A 338 -49.31 -21.15 6.68
CA ALA A 338 -48.48 -20.99 7.88
C ALA A 338 -48.48 -22.22 8.83
N ARG A 339 -49.02 -23.37 8.39
CA ARG A 339 -49.00 -24.64 9.14
C ARG A 339 -48.58 -25.81 8.24
N GLY A 340 -47.26 -25.98 7.98
CA GLY A 340 -46.76 -27.24 7.41
C GLY A 340 -45.30 -27.26 6.95
N GLN A 341 -44.46 -28.00 7.69
CA GLN A 341 -43.25 -28.78 7.32
C GLN A 341 -42.08 -28.10 6.55
N LYS A 342 -40.81 -28.11 7.02
CA LYS A 342 -39.80 -29.19 7.22
C LYS A 342 -39.20 -29.83 5.94
N ASP A 343 -37.86 -29.74 5.88
CA ASP A 343 -36.84 -30.61 5.25
C ASP A 343 -36.34 -30.36 3.80
N CYS A 344 -35.03 -30.65 3.63
CA CYS A 344 -34.16 -30.87 2.44
C CYS A 344 -33.09 -29.78 2.19
N LEU A 345 -31.78 -29.93 2.48
CA LEU A 345 -30.67 -30.83 2.02
C LEU A 345 -29.89 -30.35 0.77
N GLY A 346 -28.55 -30.27 0.86
CA GLY A 346 -27.62 -30.53 -0.26
C GLY A 346 -26.33 -29.67 -0.40
N GLU A 347 -25.19 -30.18 0.07
CA GLU A 347 -23.81 -29.94 -0.47
C GLU A 347 -23.63 -30.69 -1.84
N PRO A 348 -22.51 -30.66 -2.65
CA PRO A 348 -21.07 -30.45 -2.30
C PRO A 348 -20.06 -29.91 -3.40
N LYS A 349 -18.77 -29.73 -3.00
CA LYS A 349 -17.45 -29.98 -3.67
C LYS A 349 -17.16 -29.44 -5.10
N GLY A 350 -15.95 -29.06 -5.53
CA GLY A 350 -14.57 -29.11 -5.01
C GLY A 350 -13.55 -28.89 -6.16
N ASP A 351 -12.39 -28.31 -5.81
CA ASP A 351 -11.02 -28.34 -6.39
C ASP A 351 -10.72 -28.18 -7.90
N ILE A 352 -9.61 -27.45 -8.19
CA ILE A 352 -8.37 -27.94 -8.86
C ILE A 352 -7.53 -26.76 -9.43
N MET A 353 -6.25 -26.60 -9.02
CA MET A 353 -5.05 -26.53 -9.91
C MET A 353 -3.76 -26.00 -9.24
N ARG A 354 -2.62 -26.62 -9.60
CA ARG A 354 -1.22 -26.18 -9.38
C ARG A 354 -0.46 -26.19 -10.71
N ALA A 355 0.44 -25.23 -10.96
CA ALA A 355 1.69 -25.42 -11.74
C ALA A 355 2.74 -24.28 -11.61
N PHE A 356 4.01 -24.66 -11.35
CA PHE A 356 5.36 -24.20 -11.83
C PHE A 356 5.67 -22.71 -12.12
N SER A 357 6.78 -22.05 -11.73
CA SER A 357 8.24 -22.33 -11.51
C SER A 357 9.15 -22.37 -12.77
N SER A 358 9.83 -21.24 -13.05
CA SER A 358 11.21 -21.00 -13.60
C SER A 358 11.25 -19.58 -14.20
N MET A 359 12.29 -18.75 -14.21
CA MET A 359 13.76 -18.80 -14.08
C MET A 359 14.16 -17.48 -13.35
N PHE A 360 15.38 -17.12 -12.95
CA PHE A 360 16.48 -16.63 -13.79
C PHE A 360 17.81 -17.05 -13.19
N THR A 361 18.48 -17.91 -13.94
CA THR A 361 19.93 -17.99 -14.07
C THR A 361 20.36 -17.08 -15.22
N ALA A 362 21.41 -16.28 -15.02
CA ALA A 362 22.65 -16.35 -15.80
C ALA A 362 23.45 -15.03 -15.69
N GLU A 363 24.49 -15.05 -14.86
CA GLU A 363 25.81 -14.54 -15.25
C GLU A 363 26.87 -15.31 -14.46
N ALA A 364 27.32 -16.41 -15.04
CA ALA A 364 28.50 -17.16 -14.63
C ALA A 364 29.09 -17.86 -15.86
N THR A 365 29.76 -17.08 -16.73
CA THR A 365 30.79 -17.62 -17.64
C THR A 365 31.78 -16.51 -18.01
N SER A 366 32.86 -16.40 -17.22
CA SER A 366 34.16 -15.96 -17.71
C SER A 366 35.25 -16.68 -16.91
N SER A 367 35.74 -17.77 -17.50
CA SER A 367 37.02 -18.39 -17.16
C SER A 367 37.54 -19.15 -18.38
N ARG A 368 38.07 -18.41 -19.37
CA ARG A 368 39.38 -18.60 -20.00
C ARG A 368 39.64 -17.56 -21.07
#